data_AF-A0A6I7P253-F1
#
_entry.id   AF-A0A6I7P253-F1
#
_cell.length_a   1.000
_cell.length_b   1.000
_cell.length_c   1.000
_cell.angle_alpha   90.00
_cell.angle_beta   90.00
_cell.angle_gamma   90.00
#
_symmetry.space_group_name_H-M   'P 1'
#
loop_
_entity.id
_entity.type
_entity.pdbx_description
1 polymer ?
#
loop_
_entity_poly.entity_id
_entity_poly.type
_entity_poly.pdbx_seq_one_letter_code
_entity_poly.pdbx_strand_id
1 'polypeptide(L)'
;MTRHLDTEAAAVDWLLATVGRDLRVALPLGLGKPVGLINELTRRACADPTIRLEIFTALTLERPRPSSDMEKRFLGPALDRLFGAYPQIDYARLLREDRLPENIRVTEFFLQASNWLGVAPVQQAYVAANYTHAFDLLLAQRPNVALQLVAAEGDALSLSCNTDISSDLLAARRGGAADFTFVAQVHPDLPFMPGPAEITPADCDGLLRTDGKPHDLFSLVKRPVGLEEHAMALHASRLIPDGGTLQIGIGEIGDALAHALLLRERAQIAPIWQNCPFAQSPAFAETGRFEAGLYAVTEMLVDGLLALFEAGIVRREVDGTAIHAGFFVDSRDFYARLRALPPAQRAKIAMVPVSFTNALYGDEAAKRAARCHARFVNSAMMVTLLGAAVSDGRDDGQVVSGVGGQFNFFEQAFALDGARCILTLPATREGSAGLNSNLRWNYGNTTIPRHYRDVVVTEYGIADLRGKSDAETIAALLQIADSRFQGELEDAAKSAGKLPASWRLPETARRNTPEALQAWLSPHRDELLPSFPFGTDFTEIERRLLPALGKLRSALKRKPELLKLVLGGWFGHPVAQEDEALERLDLTHPAGIRERLSARALRGALRKTA
;
A
#
# COMPACT_ATOMS: atom_id res chain seq x y z
N MET A 1 -37.45 -7.15 8.09
CA MET A 1 -37.16 -6.91 9.52
C MET A 1 -35.78 -7.49 9.79
N THR A 2 -34.86 -6.68 10.31
CA THR A 2 -33.47 -7.07 10.56
C THR A 2 -33.39 -8.14 11.65
N ARG A 3 -32.67 -9.23 11.38
CA ARG A 3 -32.38 -10.28 12.36
C ARG A 3 -31.18 -9.86 13.20
N HIS A 4 -31.37 -9.73 14.50
CA HIS A 4 -30.27 -9.53 15.44
C HIS A 4 -29.62 -10.87 15.79
N LEU A 5 -28.30 -10.91 15.75
CA LEU A 5 -27.47 -12.09 15.94
C LEU A 5 -26.38 -11.76 16.98
N ASP A 6 -26.04 -12.74 17.80
CA ASP A 6 -25.16 -12.61 18.97
C ASP A 6 -23.82 -13.35 18.80
N THR A 7 -23.76 -14.34 17.90
CA THR A 7 -22.57 -15.15 17.63
C THR A 7 -22.39 -15.42 16.13
N GLU A 8 -21.16 -15.65 15.70
CA GLU A 8 -20.85 -16.06 14.32
C GLU A 8 -21.54 -17.38 13.95
N ALA A 9 -21.60 -18.33 14.89
CA ALA A 9 -22.28 -19.61 14.68
C ALA A 9 -23.79 -19.43 14.42
N ALA A 10 -24.48 -18.64 15.25
CA ALA A 10 -25.89 -18.34 15.06
C ALA A 10 -26.14 -17.57 13.75
N ALA A 11 -25.22 -16.69 13.37
CA ALA A 11 -25.29 -15.98 12.09
C ALA A 11 -25.16 -16.94 10.89
N VAL A 12 -24.23 -17.89 10.93
CA VAL A 12 -24.08 -18.90 9.86
C VAL A 12 -25.27 -19.86 9.81
N ASP A 13 -25.80 -20.30 10.95
CA ASP A 13 -27.01 -21.14 10.99
C ASP A 13 -28.22 -20.43 10.37
N TRP A 14 -28.40 -19.15 10.70
CA TRP A 14 -29.46 -18.32 10.11
C TRP A 14 -29.24 -18.09 8.61
N LEU A 15 -28.00 -17.83 8.17
CA LEU A 15 -27.65 -17.68 6.76
C LEU A 15 -27.98 -18.94 5.95
N LEU A 16 -27.57 -20.12 6.43
CA LEU A 16 -27.86 -21.39 5.76
C LEU A 16 -29.36 -21.71 5.71
N ALA A 17 -30.12 -21.33 6.74
CA ALA A 17 -31.56 -21.47 6.75
C ALA A 17 -32.28 -20.51 5.80
N THR A 18 -31.72 -19.30 5.61
CA THR A 18 -32.35 -18.22 4.82
C THR A 18 -31.99 -18.31 3.33
N VAL A 19 -30.71 -18.51 3.03
CA VAL A 19 -30.16 -18.49 1.66
C VAL A 19 -30.05 -19.90 1.06
N GLY A 20 -29.90 -20.92 1.91
CA GLY A 20 -29.68 -22.29 1.51
C GLY A 20 -28.20 -22.67 1.48
N ARG A 21 -27.88 -23.72 0.71
CA ARG A 21 -26.54 -24.36 0.69
C ARG A 21 -25.65 -23.94 -0.48
N ASP A 22 -26.14 -23.09 -1.38
CA ASP A 22 -25.35 -22.52 -2.48
C ASP A 22 -25.07 -21.04 -2.18
N LEU A 23 -23.88 -20.77 -1.62
CA LEU A 23 -23.50 -19.47 -1.09
C LEU A 23 -22.46 -18.82 -2.01
N ARG A 24 -22.82 -17.68 -2.59
CA ARG A 24 -21.95 -16.82 -3.39
C ARG A 24 -21.76 -15.52 -2.62
N VAL A 25 -20.64 -15.47 -1.91
CA VAL A 25 -20.34 -14.48 -0.89
C VAL A 25 -19.47 -13.36 -1.46
N ALA A 26 -19.98 -12.14 -1.41
CA ALA A 26 -19.21 -10.93 -1.59
C ALA A 26 -18.55 -10.55 -0.25
N LEU A 27 -17.22 -10.34 -0.27
CA LEU A 27 -16.48 -9.81 0.87
C LEU A 27 -15.78 -8.50 0.48
N PRO A 28 -15.72 -7.52 1.41
CA PRO A 28 -15.05 -6.25 1.15
C PRO A 28 -13.54 -6.44 0.99
N LEU A 29 -12.90 -5.50 0.31
CA LEU A 29 -11.45 -5.46 0.16
C LEU A 29 -10.76 -5.16 1.51
N GLY A 30 -9.65 -5.81 1.82
CA GLY A 30 -8.85 -5.46 3.00
C GLY A 30 -9.59 -5.62 4.35
N LEU A 31 -9.67 -4.53 5.12
CA LEU A 31 -9.97 -4.49 6.56
C LEU A 31 -11.41 -4.87 6.91
N GLY A 32 -12.40 -4.52 6.10
CA GLY A 32 -13.82 -4.68 6.42
C GLY A 32 -14.33 -6.12 6.47
N LYS A 33 -13.47 -7.14 6.34
CA LYS A 33 -13.88 -8.55 6.34
C LYS A 33 -14.26 -9.02 7.76
N PRO A 34 -15.46 -9.57 7.98
CA PRO A 34 -15.80 -10.20 9.26
C PRO A 34 -15.13 -11.57 9.36
N VAL A 35 -13.87 -11.60 9.81
CA VAL A 35 -13.02 -12.80 9.77
C VAL A 35 -13.61 -13.98 10.54
N GLY A 36 -14.14 -13.73 11.74
CA GLY A 36 -14.78 -14.78 12.54
C GLY A 36 -15.93 -15.45 11.79
N LEU A 37 -16.77 -14.63 11.14
CA LEU A 37 -17.95 -15.10 10.42
C LEU A 37 -17.57 -15.91 9.18
N ILE A 38 -16.61 -15.43 8.37
CA ILE A 38 -16.16 -16.18 7.19
C ILE A 38 -15.39 -17.45 7.56
N ASN A 39 -14.67 -17.46 8.69
CA ASN A 39 -14.02 -18.67 9.20
C ASN A 39 -15.06 -19.71 9.61
N GLU A 40 -16.10 -19.32 10.36
CA GLU A 40 -17.19 -20.23 10.70
C GLU A 40 -17.84 -20.82 9.45
N LEU A 41 -18.13 -19.98 8.45
CA LEU A 41 -18.72 -20.43 7.19
C LEU A 41 -17.81 -21.41 6.43
N THR A 42 -16.51 -21.11 6.38
CA THR A 42 -15.50 -21.98 5.76
C THR A 42 -15.43 -23.32 6.47
N ARG A 43 -15.44 -23.35 7.80
CA ARG A 43 -15.42 -24.59 8.60
C ARG A 43 -16.66 -25.44 8.36
N ARG A 44 -17.85 -24.83 8.28
CA ARG A 44 -19.10 -25.52 7.95
C ARG A 44 -19.04 -26.15 6.55
N ALA A 45 -18.57 -25.40 5.55
CA ALA A 45 -18.41 -25.93 4.19
C ALA A 45 -17.34 -27.02 4.07
N CYS A 46 -16.28 -26.97 4.90
CA CYS A 46 -15.31 -28.07 4.98
C CYS A 46 -15.90 -29.34 5.60
N ALA A 47 -16.79 -29.19 6.58
CA ALA A 47 -17.42 -30.32 7.28
C ALA A 47 -18.58 -30.94 6.50
N ASP A 48 -19.27 -30.16 5.67
CA ASP A 48 -20.41 -30.60 4.87
C ASP A 48 -20.21 -30.21 3.38
N PRO A 49 -19.79 -31.15 2.52
CA PRO A 49 -19.51 -30.87 1.11
C PRO A 49 -20.75 -30.54 0.28
N THR A 50 -21.96 -30.67 0.84
CA THR A 50 -23.19 -30.22 0.18
C THR A 50 -23.39 -28.71 0.27
N ILE A 51 -22.60 -28.01 1.10
CA ILE A 51 -22.53 -26.55 1.12
C ILE A 51 -21.51 -26.11 0.08
N ARG A 52 -21.99 -25.51 -1.01
CA ARG A 52 -21.13 -24.84 -2.00
C ARG A 52 -20.86 -23.41 -1.53
N LEU A 53 -19.59 -23.05 -1.45
CA LEU A 53 -19.14 -21.73 -0.98
C LEU A 53 -18.22 -21.09 -2.01
N GLU A 54 -18.71 -20.06 -2.70
CA GLU A 54 -17.93 -19.22 -3.59
C GLU A 54 -17.68 -17.88 -2.93
N ILE A 55 -16.42 -17.46 -2.86
CA ILE A 55 -16.01 -16.21 -2.23
C ILE A 55 -15.38 -15.33 -3.30
N PHE A 56 -15.95 -14.13 -3.49
CA PHE A 56 -15.35 -13.06 -4.29
C PHE A 56 -14.86 -11.94 -3.38
N THR A 57 -13.58 -11.61 -3.47
CA THR A 57 -12.93 -10.67 -2.57
C THR A 57 -11.70 -10.01 -3.20
N ALA A 58 -11.01 -9.17 -2.42
CA ALA A 58 -9.69 -8.65 -2.73
C ALA A 58 -8.91 -8.37 -1.45
N LEU A 59 -7.59 -8.36 -1.56
CA LEU A 59 -6.64 -8.03 -0.48
C LEU A 59 -6.97 -8.83 0.79
N THR A 60 -6.89 -10.16 0.71
CA THR A 60 -6.92 -11.01 1.91
C THR A 60 -5.73 -10.69 2.81
N LEU A 61 -6.00 -10.05 3.96
CA LEU A 61 -4.99 -9.62 4.93
C LEU A 61 -4.53 -10.81 5.76
N GLU A 62 -3.24 -11.12 5.70
CA GLU A 62 -2.59 -12.07 6.59
C GLU A 62 -1.46 -11.42 7.37
N ARG A 63 -1.35 -11.85 8.63
CA ARG A 63 -0.18 -11.58 9.47
C ARG A 63 1.05 -12.22 8.82
N PRO A 64 2.23 -11.58 8.90
CA PRO A 64 3.43 -12.16 8.32
C PRO A 64 3.76 -13.49 9.00
N ARG A 65 4.19 -14.45 8.19
CA ARG A 65 4.67 -15.75 8.66
C ARG A 65 6.19 -15.70 8.71
N PRO A 66 6.81 -15.73 9.89
CA PRO A 66 8.26 -15.65 9.97
C PRO A 66 8.90 -16.89 9.33
N SER A 67 9.80 -16.67 8.37
CA SER A 67 10.40 -17.72 7.55
C SER A 67 11.71 -18.27 8.11
N SER A 68 12.37 -17.52 9.00
CA SER A 68 13.63 -17.91 9.65
C SER A 68 13.53 -17.88 11.18
N ASP A 69 14.42 -18.60 11.86
CA ASP A 69 14.50 -18.62 13.33
C ASP A 69 14.66 -17.21 13.93
N MET A 70 15.41 -16.34 13.25
CA MET A 70 15.62 -14.95 13.67
C MET A 70 14.36 -14.10 13.50
N GLU A 71 13.64 -14.26 12.38
CA GLU A 71 12.35 -13.60 12.19
C GLU A 71 11.32 -14.08 13.20
N LYS A 72 11.32 -15.38 13.56
CA LYS A 72 10.45 -15.93 14.60
C LYS A 72 10.73 -15.31 15.96
N ARG A 73 12.01 -15.20 16.35
CA ARG A 73 12.45 -14.56 17.60
C ARG A 73 12.10 -13.06 17.63
N PHE A 74 12.27 -12.35 16.52
CA PHE A 74 11.93 -10.93 16.41
C PHE A 74 10.41 -10.70 16.46
N LEU A 75 9.67 -11.35 15.56
CA LEU A 75 8.24 -11.09 15.37
C LEU A 75 7.38 -11.76 16.43
N GLY A 76 7.75 -12.95 16.93
CA GLY A 76 6.90 -13.75 17.82
C GLY A 76 6.31 -12.96 19.01
N PRO A 77 7.14 -12.36 19.89
CA PRO A 77 6.67 -11.60 21.04
C PRO A 77 5.93 -10.28 20.69
N ALA A 78 6.10 -9.77 19.46
CA ALA A 78 5.51 -8.50 19.03
C ALA A 78 4.37 -8.67 18.03
N LEU A 79 4.05 -9.90 17.60
CA LEU A 79 3.18 -10.13 16.47
C LEU A 79 1.76 -9.60 16.74
N ASP A 80 1.22 -9.82 17.94
CA ASP A 80 -0.12 -9.31 18.31
C ASP A 80 -0.10 -7.79 18.52
N ARG A 81 0.99 -7.26 19.08
CA ARG A 81 1.13 -5.83 19.31
C ARG A 81 1.19 -5.05 17.97
N LEU A 82 1.96 -5.57 17.02
CA LEU A 82 2.24 -4.96 15.71
C LEU A 82 1.12 -5.13 14.70
N PHE A 83 0.50 -6.32 14.63
CA PHE A 83 -0.51 -6.64 13.61
C PHE A 83 -1.93 -6.75 14.17
N GLY A 84 -2.10 -6.56 15.47
CA GLY A 84 -3.30 -6.95 16.20
C GLY A 84 -3.28 -8.44 16.55
N ALA A 85 -4.04 -8.83 17.57
CA ALA A 85 -4.49 -10.20 17.76
C ALA A 85 -5.48 -10.63 16.65
N TYR A 86 -5.09 -10.41 15.39
CA TYR A 86 -5.91 -10.64 14.21
C TYR A 86 -5.90 -12.14 13.87
N PRO A 87 -7.09 -12.75 13.72
CA PRO A 87 -7.20 -14.17 13.44
C PRO A 87 -6.69 -14.50 12.03
N GLN A 88 -6.19 -15.72 11.87
CA GLN A 88 -5.89 -16.25 10.54
C GLN A 88 -7.20 -16.58 9.81
N ILE A 89 -7.27 -16.24 8.52
CA ILE A 89 -8.41 -16.59 7.69
C ILE A 89 -8.29 -18.06 7.24
N ASP A 90 -9.32 -18.86 7.49
CA ASP A 90 -9.28 -20.32 7.31
C ASP A 90 -9.15 -20.72 5.84
N TYR A 91 -9.90 -20.09 4.92
CA TYR A 91 -9.74 -20.39 3.49
C TYR A 91 -8.34 -20.02 3.00
N ALA A 92 -7.75 -18.94 3.51
CA ALA A 92 -6.41 -18.50 3.12
C ALA A 92 -5.34 -19.49 3.60
N ARG A 93 -5.50 -20.02 4.82
CA ARG A 93 -4.66 -21.12 5.33
C ARG A 93 -4.79 -22.37 4.44
N LEU A 94 -6.02 -22.80 4.14
CA LEU A 94 -6.28 -24.00 3.34
C LEU A 94 -5.76 -23.89 1.90
N LEU A 95 -5.87 -22.72 1.25
CA LEU A 95 -5.31 -22.45 -0.07
C LEU A 95 -3.79 -22.64 -0.11
N ARG A 96 -3.09 -22.20 0.94
CA ARG A 96 -1.62 -22.35 1.04
C ARG A 96 -1.19 -23.76 1.32
N GLU A 97 -1.99 -24.48 2.09
CA GLU A 97 -1.75 -25.89 2.38
C GLU A 97 -2.15 -26.80 1.21
N ASP A 98 -2.73 -26.25 0.14
CA ASP A 98 -3.32 -27.01 -0.97
C ASP A 98 -4.37 -28.03 -0.49
N ARG A 99 -5.20 -27.59 0.45
CA ARG A 99 -6.21 -28.40 1.17
C ARG A 99 -7.61 -27.82 1.10
N LEU A 100 -7.83 -26.80 0.28
CA LEU A 100 -9.17 -26.22 0.11
C LEU A 100 -10.07 -27.24 -0.61
N PRO A 101 -11.20 -27.67 -0.02
CA PRO A 101 -12.11 -28.62 -0.67
C PRO A 101 -12.72 -28.07 -1.97
N GLU A 102 -13.06 -28.95 -2.92
CA GLU A 102 -13.61 -28.56 -4.24
C GLU A 102 -14.94 -27.79 -4.16
N ASN A 103 -15.72 -27.98 -3.09
CA ASN A 103 -16.96 -27.23 -2.87
C ASN A 103 -16.72 -25.79 -2.37
N ILE A 104 -15.47 -25.39 -2.14
CA ILE A 104 -15.09 -24.03 -1.77
C ILE A 104 -14.20 -23.42 -2.85
N ARG A 105 -14.62 -22.28 -3.40
CA ARG A 105 -13.84 -21.50 -4.38
C ARG A 105 -13.60 -20.10 -3.87
N VAL A 106 -12.36 -19.62 -3.97
CA VAL A 106 -11.99 -18.24 -3.62
C VAL A 106 -11.41 -17.57 -4.85
N THR A 107 -11.94 -16.40 -5.18
CA THR A 107 -11.51 -15.57 -6.31
C THR A 107 -11.12 -14.20 -5.79
N GLU A 108 -9.93 -13.73 -6.15
CA GLU A 108 -9.42 -12.41 -5.79
C GLU A 108 -9.03 -11.60 -7.02
N PHE A 109 -9.35 -10.30 -7.02
CA PHE A 109 -8.92 -9.37 -8.08
C PHE A 109 -7.73 -8.48 -7.69
N PHE A 110 -7.34 -8.52 -6.41
CA PHE A 110 -6.15 -7.84 -5.90
C PHE A 110 -5.54 -8.68 -4.78
N LEU A 111 -4.25 -9.01 -4.86
CA LEU A 111 -3.57 -9.85 -3.87
C LEU A 111 -2.74 -9.01 -2.88
N GLN A 112 -2.61 -9.49 -1.64
CA GLN A 112 -1.63 -8.92 -0.71
C GLN A 112 -0.22 -9.15 -1.26
N ALA A 113 0.53 -8.05 -1.43
CA ALA A 113 1.79 -8.05 -2.16
C ALA A 113 2.77 -9.12 -1.67
N SER A 114 3.27 -9.94 -2.60
CA SER A 114 4.23 -11.04 -2.37
C SER A 114 3.75 -12.22 -1.52
N ASN A 115 2.60 -12.11 -0.85
CA ASN A 115 2.11 -13.16 0.04
C ASN A 115 1.68 -14.41 -0.73
N TRP A 116 1.23 -14.28 -1.98
CA TRP A 116 0.62 -15.37 -2.75
C TRP A 116 1.48 -15.91 -3.89
N LEU A 117 2.75 -15.48 -3.94
CA LEU A 117 3.71 -16.01 -4.90
C LEU A 117 3.99 -17.49 -4.64
N GLY A 118 3.97 -18.30 -5.69
CA GLY A 118 4.16 -19.74 -5.62
C GLY A 118 2.95 -20.53 -5.10
N VAL A 119 1.82 -19.89 -4.78
CA VAL A 119 0.59 -20.56 -4.35
C VAL A 119 -0.31 -20.80 -5.56
N ALA A 120 -0.19 -21.99 -6.17
CA ALA A 120 -0.83 -22.28 -7.46
C ALA A 120 -2.35 -22.06 -7.49
N PRO A 121 -3.15 -22.52 -6.50
CA PRO A 121 -4.61 -22.30 -6.53
C PRO A 121 -5.00 -20.81 -6.58
N VAL A 122 -4.25 -19.94 -5.90
CA VAL A 122 -4.51 -18.49 -5.90
C VAL A 122 -4.10 -17.84 -7.21
N GLN A 123 -2.95 -18.23 -7.77
CA GLN A 123 -2.51 -17.72 -9.08
C GLN A 123 -3.46 -18.14 -10.20
N GLN A 124 -4.02 -19.35 -10.15
CA GLN A 124 -4.98 -19.87 -11.13
C GLN A 124 -6.37 -19.21 -11.01
N ALA A 125 -6.78 -18.84 -9.80
CA ALA A 125 -8.08 -18.23 -9.54
C ALA A 125 -8.09 -16.69 -9.60
N TYR A 126 -6.94 -16.05 -9.81
CA TYR A 126 -6.84 -14.59 -9.89
C TYR A 126 -7.64 -14.02 -11.06
N VAL A 127 -8.39 -12.94 -10.80
CA VAL A 127 -9.14 -12.21 -11.84
C VAL A 127 -8.47 -10.86 -12.10
N ALA A 128 -7.92 -10.69 -13.30
CA ALA A 128 -7.34 -9.43 -13.72
C ALA A 128 -8.46 -8.40 -14.02
N ALA A 129 -8.56 -7.37 -13.18
CA ALA A 129 -9.57 -6.33 -13.32
C ALA A 129 -9.06 -4.98 -12.86
N ASN A 130 -9.36 -3.93 -13.64
CA ASN A 130 -9.29 -2.56 -13.14
C ASN A 130 -10.33 -2.36 -12.04
N TYR A 131 -10.01 -1.53 -11.04
CA TYR A 131 -10.88 -1.42 -9.87
C TYR A 131 -12.29 -0.92 -10.20
N THR A 132 -12.43 0.02 -11.15
CA THR A 132 -13.74 0.51 -11.60
C THR A 132 -14.62 -0.56 -12.25
N HIS A 133 -14.07 -1.70 -12.68
CA HIS A 133 -14.83 -2.82 -13.25
C HIS A 133 -15.07 -3.95 -12.25
N ALA A 134 -14.45 -3.91 -11.06
CA ALA A 134 -14.60 -4.95 -10.05
C ALA A 134 -16.05 -5.10 -9.58
N PHE A 135 -16.82 -4.01 -9.56
CA PHE A 135 -18.25 -4.04 -9.25
C PHE A 135 -19.06 -4.84 -10.28
N ASP A 136 -18.88 -4.59 -11.58
CA ASP A 136 -19.59 -5.32 -12.64
C ASP A 136 -19.23 -6.81 -12.64
N LEU A 137 -17.94 -7.11 -12.38
CA LEU A 137 -17.48 -8.48 -12.23
C LEU A 137 -18.13 -9.16 -11.03
N LEU A 138 -18.24 -8.48 -9.89
CA LEU A 138 -18.94 -8.99 -8.72
C LEU A 138 -20.41 -9.27 -9.06
N LEU A 139 -21.13 -8.33 -9.68
CA LEU A 139 -22.53 -8.54 -10.08
C LEU A 139 -22.69 -9.73 -11.04
N ALA A 140 -21.73 -9.95 -11.95
CA ALA A 140 -21.74 -11.09 -12.85
C ALA A 140 -21.59 -12.44 -12.12
N GLN A 141 -20.93 -12.47 -10.95
CA GLN A 141 -20.90 -13.64 -10.07
C GLN A 141 -22.25 -13.90 -9.37
N ARG A 142 -23.20 -12.96 -9.45
CA ARG A 142 -24.53 -13.03 -8.83
C ARG A 142 -24.45 -13.39 -7.34
N PRO A 143 -23.77 -12.56 -6.52
CA PRO A 143 -23.68 -12.80 -5.08
C PRO A 143 -25.09 -12.88 -4.50
N ASN A 144 -25.31 -13.83 -3.60
CA ASN A 144 -26.55 -13.94 -2.82
C ASN A 144 -26.31 -13.68 -1.32
N VAL A 145 -25.05 -13.46 -0.94
CA VAL A 145 -24.65 -13.05 0.41
C VAL A 145 -23.60 -11.95 0.31
N ALA A 146 -23.71 -10.92 1.15
CA ALA A 146 -22.64 -9.96 1.39
C ALA A 146 -22.37 -9.84 2.89
N LEU A 147 -21.10 -9.95 3.29
CA LEU A 147 -20.69 -9.90 4.70
C LEU A 147 -19.70 -8.74 4.90
N GLN A 148 -19.94 -7.87 5.88
CA GLN A 148 -19.07 -6.72 6.11
C GLN A 148 -19.03 -6.30 7.59
N LEU A 149 -17.84 -5.89 8.05
CA LEU A 149 -17.68 -5.15 9.29
C LEU A 149 -18.20 -3.72 9.14
N VAL A 150 -18.93 -3.25 10.14
CA VAL A 150 -19.47 -1.88 10.21
C VAL A 150 -19.12 -1.22 11.53
N ALA A 151 -19.04 0.10 11.54
CA ALA A 151 -18.97 0.91 12.77
C ALA A 151 -20.38 1.26 13.25
N ALA A 152 -20.54 1.59 14.53
CA ALA A 152 -21.80 2.03 15.10
C ALA A 152 -21.61 3.21 16.06
N GLU A 153 -22.49 4.21 15.98
CA GLU A 153 -22.64 5.29 16.96
C GLU A 153 -24.12 5.38 17.37
N GLY A 154 -24.45 4.87 18.55
CA GLY A 154 -25.84 4.61 18.93
C GLY A 154 -26.50 3.59 17.99
N ASP A 155 -27.62 3.97 17.39
CA ASP A 155 -28.36 3.15 16.41
C ASP A 155 -27.90 3.38 14.96
N ALA A 156 -27.08 4.41 14.70
CA ALA A 156 -26.53 4.67 13.38
C ALA A 156 -25.41 3.68 13.06
N LEU A 157 -25.36 3.24 11.80
CA LEU A 157 -24.33 2.35 11.29
C LEU A 157 -23.54 3.03 10.17
N SER A 158 -22.28 2.63 10.00
CA SER A 158 -21.41 3.14 8.94
C SER A 158 -20.59 2.01 8.34
N LEU A 159 -20.50 1.99 7.00
CA LEU A 159 -19.59 1.11 6.25
C LEU A 159 -18.11 1.39 6.55
N SER A 160 -17.82 2.53 7.21
CA SER A 160 -16.51 2.87 7.78
C SER A 160 -15.38 2.74 6.76
N CYS A 161 -14.58 1.69 6.89
CA CYS A 161 -13.37 1.45 6.12
C CYS A 161 -13.58 0.96 4.69
N ASN A 162 -14.80 0.56 4.29
CA ASN A 162 -15.06 -0.04 2.98
C ASN A 162 -16.39 0.43 2.38
N THR A 163 -16.38 1.60 1.77
CA THR A 163 -17.48 2.07 0.88
C THR A 163 -17.25 1.68 -0.57
N ASP A 164 -15.98 1.46 -0.94
CA ASP A 164 -15.47 1.05 -2.25
C ASP A 164 -16.51 0.46 -3.22
N ILE A 165 -16.77 -0.85 -3.13
CA ILE A 165 -17.76 -1.58 -3.92
C ILE A 165 -19.05 -1.74 -3.12
N SER A 166 -18.96 -1.76 -1.79
CA SER A 166 -20.10 -2.03 -0.91
C SER A 166 -21.23 -1.00 -1.03
N SER A 167 -20.92 0.28 -1.20
CA SER A 167 -21.93 1.32 -1.37
C SER A 167 -22.71 1.13 -2.69
N ASP A 168 -22.01 0.82 -3.78
CA ASP A 168 -22.64 0.56 -5.08
C ASP A 168 -23.45 -0.75 -5.07
N LEU A 169 -22.98 -1.77 -4.35
CA LEU A 169 -23.69 -3.03 -4.18
C LEU A 169 -25.00 -2.87 -3.39
N LEU A 170 -24.98 -2.10 -2.31
CA LEU A 170 -26.20 -1.77 -1.56
C LEU A 170 -27.16 -0.88 -2.37
N ALA A 171 -26.63 0.05 -3.18
CA ALA A 171 -27.44 0.84 -4.09
C ALA A 171 -28.12 -0.03 -5.16
N ALA A 172 -27.39 -0.97 -5.77
CA ALA A 172 -27.94 -1.94 -6.71
C ALA A 172 -29.01 -2.82 -6.07
N ARG A 173 -28.82 -3.21 -4.80
CA ARG A 173 -29.84 -3.93 -4.04
C ARG A 173 -31.12 -3.12 -3.86
N ARG A 174 -31.00 -1.88 -3.37
CA ARG A 174 -32.16 -0.98 -3.19
C ARG A 174 -32.88 -0.68 -4.51
N GLY A 175 -32.13 -0.61 -5.61
CA GLY A 175 -32.66 -0.42 -6.96
C GLY A 175 -33.21 -1.68 -7.62
N GLY A 176 -33.10 -2.86 -7.00
CA GLY A 176 -33.56 -4.14 -7.55
C GLY A 176 -32.67 -4.75 -8.64
N ALA A 177 -31.48 -4.19 -8.87
CA ALA A 177 -30.49 -4.73 -9.83
C ALA A 177 -29.70 -5.92 -9.26
N ALA A 178 -29.67 -6.06 -7.93
CA ALA A 178 -29.08 -7.19 -7.22
C ALA A 178 -30.03 -7.65 -6.10
N ASP A 179 -29.98 -8.94 -5.76
CA ASP A 179 -30.72 -9.50 -4.63
C ASP A 179 -29.80 -10.41 -3.82
N PHE A 180 -29.53 -10.02 -2.57
CA PHE A 180 -28.65 -10.74 -1.67
C PHE A 180 -29.01 -10.46 -0.21
N THR A 181 -28.67 -11.41 0.66
CA THR A 181 -28.73 -11.25 2.12
C THR A 181 -27.49 -10.49 2.60
N PHE A 182 -27.69 -9.33 3.21
CA PHE A 182 -26.62 -8.52 3.79
C PHE A 182 -26.49 -8.76 5.29
N VAL A 183 -25.30 -9.20 5.72
CA VAL A 183 -24.96 -9.39 7.14
C VAL A 183 -23.86 -8.42 7.53
N ALA A 184 -24.23 -7.49 8.39
CA ALA A 184 -23.30 -6.54 8.99
C ALA A 184 -22.85 -7.02 10.36
N GLN A 185 -21.54 -7.05 10.62
CA GLN A 185 -20.98 -7.32 11.95
C GLN A 185 -20.42 -6.02 12.53
N VAL A 186 -20.92 -5.60 13.69
CA VAL A 186 -20.45 -4.37 14.34
C VAL A 186 -19.07 -4.61 14.96
N HIS A 187 -18.12 -3.74 14.66
CA HIS A 187 -16.80 -3.72 15.30
C HIS A 187 -16.59 -2.42 16.08
N PRO A 188 -16.33 -2.45 17.41
CA PRO A 188 -16.24 -1.26 18.24
C PRO A 188 -15.03 -0.37 17.91
N ASP A 189 -13.93 -0.97 17.43
CA ASP A 189 -12.74 -0.21 17.06
C ASP A 189 -12.78 0.36 15.63
N LEU A 190 -13.81 0.08 14.82
CA LEU A 190 -13.90 0.71 13.50
C LEU A 190 -14.31 2.18 13.65
N PRO A 191 -13.61 3.12 12.98
CA PRO A 191 -14.02 4.52 13.00
C PRO A 191 -15.39 4.72 12.34
N PHE A 192 -16.33 5.36 13.03
CA PHE A 192 -17.58 5.76 12.40
C PHE A 192 -17.33 6.91 11.42
N MET A 193 -17.62 6.68 10.14
CA MET A 193 -17.46 7.67 9.07
C MET A 193 -18.85 8.15 8.63
N PRO A 194 -19.19 9.43 8.80
CA PRO A 194 -20.53 9.94 8.50
C PRO A 194 -20.73 10.16 6.98
N GLY A 195 -21.94 10.57 6.60
CA GLY A 195 -22.25 10.97 5.22
C GLY A 195 -22.44 9.76 4.30
N PRO A 196 -21.77 9.67 3.12
CA PRO A 196 -22.04 8.62 2.14
C PRO A 196 -21.76 7.18 2.58
N ALA A 197 -21.07 6.98 3.71
CA ALA A 197 -20.84 5.67 4.31
C ALA A 197 -21.94 5.23 5.28
N GLU A 198 -22.85 6.11 5.66
CA GLU A 198 -23.92 5.78 6.59
C GLU A 198 -24.92 4.81 5.97
N ILE A 199 -25.31 3.83 6.78
CA ILE A 199 -26.39 2.89 6.48
C ILE A 199 -27.31 2.81 7.69
N THR A 200 -28.51 2.28 7.49
CA THR A 200 -29.48 2.06 8.55
C THR A 200 -29.54 0.58 8.90
N PRO A 201 -30.00 0.21 10.12
CA PRO A 201 -30.28 -1.19 10.43
C PRO A 201 -31.23 -1.86 9.42
N ALA A 202 -32.12 -1.09 8.76
CA ALA A 202 -33.04 -1.59 7.75
C ALA A 202 -32.36 -1.98 6.42
N ASP A 203 -31.12 -1.51 6.16
CA ASP A 203 -30.32 -1.98 5.03
C ASP A 203 -29.75 -3.40 5.28
N CYS A 204 -29.74 -3.86 6.54
CA CYS A 204 -29.22 -5.15 6.97
C CYS A 204 -30.33 -6.19 7.13
N ASP A 205 -30.12 -7.40 6.59
CA ASP A 205 -30.97 -8.55 6.90
C ASP A 205 -30.53 -9.22 8.18
N GLY A 206 -29.21 -9.28 8.42
CA GLY A 206 -28.59 -9.74 9.65
C GLY A 206 -27.69 -8.66 10.26
N LEU A 207 -27.85 -8.41 11.55
CA LEU A 207 -26.97 -7.52 12.32
C LEU A 207 -26.35 -8.31 13.46
N LEU A 208 -25.06 -8.61 13.32
CA LEU A 208 -24.26 -9.34 14.30
C LEU A 208 -23.59 -8.36 15.27
N ARG A 209 -23.92 -8.48 16.56
CA ARG A 209 -23.23 -7.81 17.66
C ARG A 209 -22.77 -8.89 18.64
N THR A 210 -21.46 -9.11 18.73
CA THR A 210 -20.90 -10.13 19.62
C THR A 210 -20.81 -9.59 21.04
N ASP A 211 -21.25 -10.37 22.03
CA ASP A 211 -21.21 -9.98 23.45
C ASP A 211 -19.78 -10.02 24.05
N GLY A 212 -18.85 -10.71 23.38
CA GLY A 212 -17.44 -10.79 23.78
C GLY A 212 -16.56 -9.67 23.20
N LYS A 213 -15.36 -9.50 23.76
CA LYS A 213 -14.34 -8.62 23.16
C LYS A 213 -13.99 -9.18 21.77
N PRO A 214 -14.22 -8.44 20.67
CA PRO A 214 -13.83 -8.89 19.35
C PRO A 214 -12.29 -9.00 19.26
N HIS A 215 -11.83 -9.74 18.26
CA HIS A 215 -10.41 -9.72 17.92
C HIS A 215 -9.98 -8.32 17.50
N ASP A 216 -8.70 -7.99 17.63
CA ASP A 216 -8.20 -6.70 17.20
C ASP A 216 -8.36 -6.53 15.68
N LEU A 217 -8.62 -5.31 15.22
CA LEU A 217 -8.49 -4.95 13.81
C LEU A 217 -7.06 -5.23 13.30
N PHE A 218 -6.95 -5.57 12.01
CA PHE A 218 -5.65 -5.71 11.38
C PHE A 218 -4.91 -4.37 11.41
N SER A 219 -3.72 -4.38 11.98
CA SER A 219 -2.84 -3.21 12.02
C SER A 219 -1.71 -3.39 11.01
N LEU A 220 -1.53 -2.38 10.15
CA LEU A 220 -0.37 -2.33 9.29
C LEU A 220 0.85 -1.85 10.05
N VAL A 221 1.95 -2.55 9.83
CA VAL A 221 3.24 -2.16 10.39
C VAL A 221 3.92 -1.20 9.42
N LYS A 222 4.03 0.06 9.85
CA LYS A 222 4.78 1.10 9.14
C LYS A 222 6.21 0.64 8.90
N ARG A 223 6.68 0.78 7.66
CA ARG A 223 8.07 0.48 7.29
C ARG A 223 8.91 1.76 7.37
N PRO A 224 10.21 1.64 7.67
CA PRO A 224 11.08 2.79 7.75
C PRO A 224 11.29 3.41 6.35
N VAL A 225 11.00 4.70 6.22
CA VAL A 225 11.28 5.48 5.01
C VAL A 225 12.80 5.63 4.81
N GLY A 226 13.29 5.12 3.68
CA GLY A 226 14.69 5.20 3.27
C GLY A 226 15.08 6.56 2.68
N LEU A 227 16.34 6.69 2.28
CA LEU A 227 16.82 7.91 1.62
C LEU A 227 16.29 7.99 0.18
N GLU A 228 16.13 6.86 -0.48
CA GLU A 228 15.57 6.74 -1.82
C GLU A 228 14.14 7.29 -1.85
N GLU A 229 13.28 6.87 -0.90
CA GLU A 229 11.90 7.36 -0.81
C GLU A 229 11.84 8.84 -0.45
N HIS A 230 12.68 9.32 0.47
CA HIS A 230 12.78 10.75 0.78
C HIS A 230 13.22 11.56 -0.44
N ALA A 231 14.22 11.11 -1.21
CA ALA A 231 14.63 11.78 -2.45
C ALA A 231 13.50 11.83 -3.47
N MET A 232 12.83 10.70 -3.74
CA MET A 232 11.68 10.66 -4.63
C MET A 232 10.57 11.61 -4.19
N ALA A 233 10.27 11.67 -2.89
CA ALA A 233 9.29 12.59 -2.32
C ALA A 233 9.72 14.07 -2.42
N LEU A 234 10.99 14.38 -2.20
CA LEU A 234 11.55 15.73 -2.38
C LEU A 234 11.46 16.17 -3.84
N HIS A 235 11.67 15.28 -4.80
CA HIS A 235 11.44 15.57 -6.21
C HIS A 235 9.94 15.73 -6.51
N ALA A 236 9.11 14.78 -6.08
CA ALA A 236 7.68 14.75 -6.35
C ALA A 236 6.90 15.93 -5.72
N SER A 237 7.33 16.40 -4.55
CA SER A 237 6.72 17.56 -3.87
C SER A 237 6.78 18.86 -4.68
N ARG A 238 7.74 18.98 -5.61
CA ARG A 238 7.85 20.10 -6.56
C ARG A 238 6.85 20.04 -7.72
N LEU A 239 6.10 18.94 -7.84
CA LEU A 239 5.01 18.82 -8.79
C LEU A 239 3.65 19.21 -8.19
N ILE A 240 3.52 19.32 -6.88
CA ILE A 240 2.21 19.52 -6.23
C ILE A 240 1.88 21.01 -6.16
N PRO A 241 0.95 21.55 -6.97
CA PRO A 241 0.63 22.97 -6.92
C PRO A 241 -0.32 23.28 -5.77
N ASP A 242 -0.24 24.50 -5.24
CA ASP A 242 -1.28 25.00 -4.34
C ASP A 242 -2.63 25.13 -5.05
N GLY A 243 -3.73 24.97 -4.31
CA GLY A 243 -5.09 24.93 -4.86
C GLY A 243 -5.45 23.66 -5.63
N GLY A 244 -4.48 22.75 -5.84
CA GLY A 244 -4.64 21.54 -6.63
C GLY A 244 -5.42 20.42 -5.95
N THR A 245 -5.32 19.24 -6.56
CA THR A 245 -5.94 18.00 -6.07
C THR A 245 -4.86 16.94 -5.87
N LEU A 246 -4.93 16.18 -4.76
CA LEU A 246 -3.93 15.19 -4.41
C LEU A 246 -4.55 13.80 -4.26
N GLN A 247 -3.88 12.82 -4.86
CA GLN A 247 -4.02 11.41 -4.53
C GLN A 247 -2.63 10.85 -4.24
N ILE A 248 -2.50 10.15 -3.12
CA ILE A 248 -1.31 9.38 -2.76
C ILE A 248 -1.74 8.00 -2.26
N GLY A 249 -0.92 6.99 -2.51
CA GLY A 249 -1.14 5.63 -2.03
C GLY A 249 -0.51 5.36 -0.66
N ILE A 250 -0.64 4.11 -0.21
CA ILE A 250 -0.02 3.59 1.01
C ILE A 250 1.50 3.37 0.83
N GLY A 251 2.24 3.40 1.93
CA GLY A 251 3.60 2.91 2.04
C GLY A 251 4.63 4.03 2.15
N GLU A 252 5.90 3.65 2.09
CA GLU A 252 7.03 4.53 2.40
C GLU A 252 7.04 5.80 1.54
N ILE A 253 6.67 5.71 0.26
CA ILE A 253 6.66 6.88 -0.62
C ILE A 253 5.51 7.85 -0.34
N GLY A 254 4.33 7.33 0.02
CA GLY A 254 3.17 8.15 0.38
C GLY A 254 3.45 8.92 1.65
N ASP A 255 4.04 8.23 2.64
CA ASP A 255 4.45 8.84 3.89
C ASP A 255 5.56 9.88 3.69
N ALA A 256 6.58 9.56 2.88
CA ALA A 256 7.66 10.49 2.53
C ALA A 256 7.15 11.74 1.81
N LEU A 257 6.21 11.58 0.85
CA LEU A 257 5.65 12.71 0.12
C LEU A 257 4.83 13.62 1.03
N ALA A 258 3.94 13.06 1.84
CA ALA A 258 3.18 13.86 2.81
C ALA A 258 4.12 14.61 3.77
N HIS A 259 5.19 13.96 4.22
CA HIS A 259 6.22 14.61 5.03
C HIS A 259 6.95 15.75 4.31
N ALA A 260 7.33 15.55 3.04
CA ALA A 260 7.94 16.60 2.22
C ALA A 260 6.99 17.81 2.05
N LEU A 261 5.68 17.57 1.90
CA LEU A 261 4.70 18.66 1.84
C LEU A 261 4.55 19.40 3.18
N LEU A 262 4.67 18.71 4.31
CA LEU A 262 4.71 19.35 5.63
C LEU A 262 5.97 20.23 5.81
N LEU A 263 7.14 19.75 5.36
CA LEU A 263 8.37 20.54 5.37
C LEU A 263 8.25 21.78 4.47
N ARG A 264 7.58 21.63 3.31
CA ARG A 264 7.29 22.73 2.40
C ARG A 264 6.38 23.77 3.04
N GLU A 265 5.30 23.34 3.68
CA GLU A 265 4.38 24.22 4.40
C GLU A 265 5.07 24.98 5.54
N ARG A 266 6.05 24.35 6.20
CA ARG A 266 6.85 24.95 7.28
C ARG A 266 8.05 25.77 6.80
N ALA A 267 8.25 25.89 5.48
CA ALA A 267 9.42 26.52 4.85
C ALA A 267 10.78 25.92 5.28
N GLN A 268 10.80 24.62 5.62
CA GLN A 268 12.00 23.88 6.06
C GLN A 268 12.64 23.04 4.93
N ILE A 269 11.96 22.87 3.80
CA ILE A 269 12.41 22.01 2.69
C ILE A 269 13.48 22.65 1.79
N ALA A 270 13.53 23.98 1.72
CA ALA A 270 14.34 24.70 0.72
C ALA A 270 15.85 24.40 0.80
N PRO A 271 16.50 24.31 1.97
CA PRO A 271 17.91 23.95 2.06
C PRO A 271 18.21 22.57 1.47
N ILE A 272 17.30 21.62 1.64
CA ILE A 272 17.45 20.26 1.10
C ILE A 272 17.43 20.32 -0.43
N TRP A 273 16.48 21.04 -1.03
CA TRP A 273 16.41 21.18 -2.49
C TRP A 273 17.61 21.90 -3.10
N GLN A 274 18.12 22.95 -2.43
CA GLN A 274 19.27 23.72 -2.92
C GLN A 274 20.54 22.88 -3.00
N ASN A 275 20.70 21.91 -2.10
CA ASN A 275 21.86 21.01 -2.04
C ASN A 275 21.70 19.75 -2.91
N CYS A 276 20.61 19.63 -3.67
CA CYS A 276 20.37 18.47 -4.52
C CYS A 276 21.44 18.38 -5.64
N PRO A 277 22.21 17.28 -5.72
CA PRO A 277 23.27 17.13 -6.70
C PRO A 277 22.77 16.68 -8.08
N PHE A 278 21.50 16.29 -8.16
CA PHE A 278 20.91 15.72 -9.37
C PHE A 278 20.24 16.79 -10.24
N ALA A 279 20.08 16.46 -11.53
CA ALA A 279 19.44 17.37 -12.48
C ALA A 279 18.00 17.68 -12.06
N GLN A 280 17.69 18.97 -11.93
CA GLN A 280 16.35 19.43 -11.58
C GLN A 280 15.55 19.76 -12.82
N SER A 281 14.30 19.30 -12.89
CA SER A 281 13.40 19.67 -13.98
C SER A 281 12.98 21.14 -13.85
N PRO A 282 13.17 21.98 -14.89
CA PRO A 282 12.66 23.35 -14.87
C PRO A 282 11.13 23.40 -15.01
N ALA A 283 10.49 22.32 -15.49
CA ALA A 283 9.03 22.26 -15.68
C ALA A 283 8.26 22.07 -14.35
N PHE A 284 8.95 21.65 -13.28
CA PHE A 284 8.34 21.35 -11.98
C PHE A 284 9.06 22.13 -10.89
N ALA A 285 8.52 23.30 -10.56
CA ALA A 285 9.20 24.30 -9.72
C ALA A 285 8.34 24.79 -8.55
N GLU A 286 7.37 23.99 -8.11
CA GLU A 286 6.53 24.34 -6.97
C GLU A 286 7.36 24.40 -5.68
N THR A 287 7.40 25.57 -5.05
CA THR A 287 8.20 25.82 -3.82
C THR A 287 7.42 26.55 -2.72
N GLY A 288 6.33 27.26 -3.07
CA GLY A 288 5.53 28.06 -2.13
C GLY A 288 4.70 27.22 -1.15
N ARG A 289 4.12 27.85 -0.13
CA ARG A 289 3.20 27.20 0.83
C ARG A 289 1.84 26.90 0.20
N PHE A 290 0.98 26.21 0.95
CA PHE A 290 -0.38 25.86 0.51
C PHE A 290 -1.42 26.89 1.00
N GLU A 291 -1.45 28.07 0.38
CA GLU A 291 -2.32 29.19 0.75
C GLU A 291 -3.81 28.92 0.46
N ALA A 292 -4.14 28.35 -0.69
CA ALA A 292 -5.47 27.85 -1.01
C ALA A 292 -5.74 26.49 -0.36
N GLY A 293 -4.68 25.68 -0.20
CA GLY A 293 -4.79 24.31 0.30
C GLY A 293 -5.11 23.31 -0.82
N LEU A 294 -5.03 22.04 -0.46
CA LEU A 294 -5.32 20.91 -1.34
C LEU A 294 -6.70 20.34 -1.07
N TYR A 295 -7.29 19.77 -2.11
CA TYR A 295 -8.41 18.84 -2.02
C TYR A 295 -7.86 17.42 -2.22
N ALA A 296 -8.31 16.45 -1.44
CA ALA A 296 -7.91 15.06 -1.64
C ALA A 296 -9.06 14.22 -2.20
N VAL A 297 -8.79 13.53 -3.30
CA VAL A 297 -9.63 12.43 -3.79
C VAL A 297 -8.73 11.24 -4.02
N THR A 298 -8.91 10.19 -3.23
CA THR A 298 -8.01 9.04 -3.21
C THR A 298 -8.79 7.75 -3.22
N GLU A 299 -8.19 6.70 -3.79
CA GLU A 299 -8.74 5.36 -3.64
C GLU A 299 -8.69 4.91 -2.18
N MET A 300 -7.55 5.17 -1.52
CA MET A 300 -7.28 4.72 -0.16
C MET A 300 -6.97 5.92 0.73
N LEU A 301 -7.69 6.06 1.85
CA LEU A 301 -7.31 7.01 2.89
C LEU A 301 -6.13 6.43 3.66
N VAL A 302 -5.04 7.19 3.69
CA VAL A 302 -3.76 6.80 4.30
C VAL A 302 -3.33 7.84 5.32
N ASP A 303 -2.50 7.42 6.26
CA ASP A 303 -1.98 8.24 7.34
C ASP A 303 -1.36 9.57 6.86
N GLY A 304 -0.59 9.55 5.77
CA GLY A 304 -0.03 10.77 5.18
C GLY A 304 -1.09 11.81 4.79
N LEU A 305 -2.24 11.39 4.24
CA LEU A 305 -3.34 12.33 3.91
C LEU A 305 -4.02 12.85 5.18
N LEU A 306 -4.19 12.00 6.20
CA LEU A 306 -4.74 12.41 7.48
C LEU A 306 -3.83 13.44 8.17
N ALA A 307 -2.51 13.24 8.15
CA ALA A 307 -1.54 14.18 8.69
C ALA A 307 -1.57 15.54 7.96
N LEU A 308 -1.72 15.53 6.63
CA LEU A 308 -1.87 16.77 5.84
C LEU A 308 -3.19 17.51 6.15
N PHE A 309 -4.26 16.77 6.42
CA PHE A 309 -5.55 17.33 6.81
C PHE A 309 -5.50 17.94 8.22
N GLU A 310 -4.94 17.23 9.20
CA GLU A 310 -4.72 17.73 10.56
C GLU A 310 -3.81 18.98 10.57
N ALA A 311 -2.83 19.05 9.66
CA ALA A 311 -1.95 20.21 9.50
C ALA A 311 -2.59 21.38 8.74
N GLY A 312 -3.83 21.24 8.24
CA GLY A 312 -4.53 22.27 7.48
C GLY A 312 -4.01 22.48 6.05
N ILE A 313 -3.22 21.56 5.51
CA ILE A 313 -2.77 21.58 4.11
C ILE A 313 -3.89 21.06 3.21
N VAL A 314 -4.47 19.91 3.55
CA VAL A 314 -5.70 19.42 2.91
C VAL A 314 -6.87 20.11 3.60
N ARG A 315 -7.45 21.11 2.93
CA ARG A 315 -8.53 21.95 3.48
C ARG A 315 -9.47 22.52 2.42
N ARG A 316 -9.14 22.38 1.13
CA ARG A 316 -10.02 22.84 0.06
C ARG A 316 -11.21 21.89 -0.01
N GLU A 317 -12.39 22.44 0.26
CA GLU A 317 -13.62 21.66 0.31
C GLU A 317 -14.32 21.62 -1.05
N VAL A 318 -14.90 20.47 -1.35
CA VAL A 318 -15.84 20.22 -2.44
C VAL A 318 -17.07 19.65 -1.78
N ASP A 319 -18.20 20.37 -1.89
CA ASP A 319 -19.47 20.01 -1.23
C ASP A 319 -19.31 19.74 0.28
N GLY A 320 -18.56 20.62 0.97
CA GLY A 320 -18.29 20.51 2.42
C GLY A 320 -17.27 19.44 2.81
N THR A 321 -16.67 18.76 1.83
CA THR A 321 -15.74 17.64 2.05
C THR A 321 -14.34 18.00 1.56
N ALA A 322 -13.33 17.83 2.42
CA ALA A 322 -11.92 18.05 2.08
C ALA A 322 -11.23 16.79 1.55
N ILE A 323 -11.70 15.60 1.98
CA ILE A 323 -11.17 14.30 1.57
C ILE A 323 -12.31 13.39 1.12
N HIS A 324 -12.25 12.92 -0.12
CA HIS A 324 -13.05 11.80 -0.60
C HIS A 324 -12.16 10.54 -0.71
N ALA A 325 -12.57 9.43 -0.08
CA ALA A 325 -11.80 8.19 -0.08
C ALA A 325 -12.67 6.93 -0.30
N GLY A 326 -12.12 5.92 -0.97
CA GLY A 326 -12.83 4.67 -1.27
C GLY A 326 -12.82 3.64 -0.12
N PHE A 327 -11.66 3.44 0.48
CA PHE A 327 -11.47 2.52 1.60
C PHE A 327 -10.27 2.92 2.47
N PHE A 328 -10.07 2.28 3.61
CA PHE A 328 -8.81 2.37 4.36
C PHE A 328 -8.42 1.08 5.09
N VAL A 329 -7.12 0.89 5.21
CA VAL A 329 -6.46 -0.06 6.12
C VAL A 329 -5.12 0.58 6.48
N ASP A 330 -4.82 0.74 7.76
CA ASP A 330 -3.56 1.38 8.21
C ASP A 330 -3.19 0.88 9.62
N SER A 331 -2.39 1.63 10.36
CA SER A 331 -2.00 1.31 11.73
C SER A 331 -3.16 1.52 12.72
N ARG A 332 -3.03 0.92 13.91
CA ARG A 332 -3.98 1.13 15.02
C ARG A 332 -4.07 2.60 15.44
N ASP A 333 -2.95 3.33 15.39
CA ASP A 333 -2.89 4.77 15.68
C ASP A 333 -3.74 5.58 14.70
N PHE A 334 -3.66 5.29 13.40
CA PHE A 334 -4.47 5.93 12.38
C PHE A 334 -5.98 5.75 12.66
N TYR A 335 -6.43 4.54 13.00
CA TYR A 335 -7.83 4.31 13.37
C TYR A 335 -8.23 5.10 14.63
N ALA A 336 -7.34 5.17 15.63
CA ALA A 336 -7.59 5.91 16.86
C ALA A 336 -7.70 7.42 16.61
N ARG A 337 -6.82 7.99 15.76
CA ARG A 337 -6.87 9.40 15.35
C ARG A 337 -8.15 9.73 14.62
N LEU A 338 -8.60 8.89 13.67
CA LEU A 338 -9.89 9.08 13.01
C LEU A 338 -11.06 9.08 13.99
N ARG A 339 -11.06 8.20 15.00
CA ARG A 339 -12.09 8.20 16.07
C ARG A 339 -12.02 9.42 16.96
N ALA A 340 -10.82 9.95 17.21
CA ALA A 340 -10.59 11.10 18.06
C ALA A 340 -10.85 12.46 17.38
N LEU A 341 -10.99 12.49 16.05
CA LEU A 341 -11.33 13.71 15.32
C LEU A 341 -12.65 14.31 15.84
N PRO A 342 -12.73 15.63 16.03
CA PRO A 342 -13.99 16.30 16.32
C PRO A 342 -15.03 15.97 15.24
N PRO A 343 -16.32 15.77 15.58
CA PRO A 343 -17.35 15.37 14.62
C PRO A 343 -17.41 16.26 13.37
N ALA A 344 -17.26 17.58 13.54
CA ALA A 344 -17.26 18.54 12.44
C ALA A 344 -16.04 18.41 11.50
N GLN A 345 -14.88 17.97 12.00
CA GLN A 345 -13.71 17.69 11.17
C GLN A 345 -13.84 16.32 10.49
N ARG A 346 -14.29 15.30 11.24
CA ARG A 346 -14.53 13.95 10.71
C ARG A 346 -15.55 13.97 9.57
N ALA A 347 -16.57 14.83 9.66
CA ALA A 347 -17.56 15.04 8.59
C ALA A 347 -16.99 15.61 7.28
N LYS A 348 -15.77 16.18 7.30
CA LYS A 348 -15.07 16.64 6.08
C LYS A 348 -14.32 15.50 5.37
N ILE A 349 -14.37 14.29 5.91
CA ILE A 349 -13.82 13.08 5.30
C ILE A 349 -14.99 12.19 4.88
N ALA A 350 -15.30 12.19 3.59
CA ALA A 350 -16.36 11.36 3.03
C ALA A 350 -15.77 10.06 2.48
N MET A 351 -16.18 8.94 3.07
CA MET A 351 -15.94 7.62 2.50
C MET A 351 -17.02 7.37 1.44
N VAL A 352 -16.61 7.15 0.18
CA VAL A 352 -17.46 7.08 -1.02
C VAL A 352 -17.12 5.84 -1.86
N PRO A 353 -17.96 5.42 -2.83
CA PRO A 353 -17.60 4.28 -3.68
C PRO A 353 -16.44 4.58 -4.65
N VAL A 354 -15.78 3.54 -5.14
CA VAL A 354 -14.70 3.67 -6.14
C VAL A 354 -15.20 4.19 -7.49
N SER A 355 -16.50 4.02 -7.80
CA SER A 355 -17.15 4.67 -8.94
C SER A 355 -17.12 6.21 -8.84
N PHE A 356 -16.95 6.75 -7.63
CA PHE A 356 -16.68 8.17 -7.44
C PHE A 356 -15.17 8.49 -7.54
N THR A 357 -14.32 7.86 -6.75
CA THR A 357 -12.89 8.25 -6.63
C THR A 357 -12.09 7.91 -7.87
N ASN A 358 -12.35 6.74 -8.46
CA ASN A 358 -11.53 6.16 -9.53
C ASN A 358 -12.12 6.40 -10.93
N ALA A 359 -13.25 7.11 -11.06
CA ALA A 359 -13.82 7.46 -12.36
C ALA A 359 -14.32 8.90 -12.41
N LEU A 360 -14.31 9.48 -13.62
CA LEU A 360 -14.97 10.76 -13.90
C LEU A 360 -16.44 10.58 -14.30
N TYR A 361 -16.82 9.40 -14.83
CA TYR A 361 -18.17 9.12 -15.29
C TYR A 361 -19.25 9.35 -14.20
N GLY A 362 -20.48 9.59 -14.66
CA GLY A 362 -21.66 9.85 -13.81
C GLY A 362 -21.86 11.33 -13.48
N ASP A 363 -20.81 12.03 -13.05
CA ASP A 363 -20.84 13.46 -12.70
C ASP A 363 -19.56 14.17 -13.15
N GLU A 364 -19.30 14.07 -14.45
CA GLU A 364 -18.04 14.56 -15.03
C GLU A 364 -17.84 16.05 -14.82
N ALA A 365 -18.89 16.86 -14.96
CA ALA A 365 -18.77 18.31 -14.86
C ALA A 365 -18.31 18.73 -13.45
N ALA A 366 -18.97 18.23 -12.40
CA ALA A 366 -18.57 18.56 -11.03
C ALA A 366 -17.21 17.96 -10.68
N LYS A 367 -16.95 16.70 -11.05
CA LYS A 367 -15.65 16.05 -10.79
C LYS A 367 -14.50 16.78 -11.50
N ARG A 368 -14.69 17.27 -12.73
CA ARG A 368 -13.67 18.07 -13.46
C ARG A 368 -13.42 19.42 -12.78
N ALA A 369 -14.48 20.12 -12.36
CA ALA A 369 -14.35 21.38 -11.63
C ALA A 369 -13.66 21.18 -10.26
N ALA A 370 -13.96 20.07 -9.58
CA ALA A 370 -13.38 19.72 -8.29
C ALA A 370 -11.91 19.29 -8.38
N ARG A 371 -11.51 18.57 -9.44
CA ARG A 371 -10.19 17.92 -9.57
C ARG A 371 -9.18 18.76 -10.38
N CYS A 372 -9.12 20.06 -10.10
CA CYS A 372 -8.18 20.95 -10.77
C CYS A 372 -6.71 20.60 -10.43
N HIS A 373 -5.83 20.74 -11.43
CA HIS A 373 -4.39 20.51 -11.33
C HIS A 373 -4.01 19.23 -10.56
N ALA A 374 -4.76 18.14 -10.80
CA ALA A 374 -4.63 16.93 -10.00
C ALA A 374 -3.24 16.29 -10.12
N ARG A 375 -2.75 15.73 -9.01
CA ARG A 375 -1.51 14.96 -8.93
C ARG A 375 -1.83 13.60 -8.34
N PHE A 376 -1.75 12.60 -9.20
CA PHE A 376 -1.99 11.21 -8.83
C PHE A 376 -0.66 10.49 -8.66
N VAL A 377 -0.25 10.23 -7.42
CA VAL A 377 1.06 9.66 -7.11
C VAL A 377 0.93 8.16 -6.85
N ASN A 378 1.61 7.39 -7.68
CA ASN A 378 1.55 5.94 -7.71
C ASN A 378 2.95 5.34 -7.72
N SER A 379 3.12 4.16 -7.13
CA SER A 379 4.38 3.41 -7.20
C SER A 379 4.36 2.36 -8.30
N ALA A 380 5.50 2.11 -8.93
CA ALA A 380 5.70 0.95 -9.81
C ALA A 380 6.86 0.08 -9.32
N MET A 381 6.83 -1.20 -9.68
CA MET A 381 7.99 -2.07 -9.50
C MET A 381 9.09 -1.72 -10.51
N MET A 382 8.71 -1.47 -11.77
CA MET A 382 9.63 -1.21 -12.88
C MET A 382 8.99 -0.29 -13.93
N VAL A 383 9.84 0.37 -14.72
CA VAL A 383 9.46 1.08 -15.94
C VAL A 383 10.39 0.64 -17.08
N THR A 384 9.82 0.35 -18.24
CA THR A 384 10.63 0.07 -19.43
C THR A 384 11.18 1.38 -20.03
N LEU A 385 12.27 1.34 -20.80
CA LEU A 385 12.81 2.54 -21.48
C LEU A 385 11.85 3.06 -22.56
N LEU A 386 10.90 2.23 -22.99
CA LEU A 386 9.74 2.64 -23.77
C LEU A 386 8.59 3.15 -22.89
N GLY A 387 8.79 3.44 -21.61
CA GLY A 387 7.83 4.12 -20.74
C GLY A 387 6.56 3.34 -20.38
N ALA A 388 6.52 2.02 -20.56
CA ALA A 388 5.46 1.17 -19.96
C ALA A 388 5.82 0.85 -18.50
N ALA A 389 4.82 0.87 -17.61
CA ALA A 389 5.01 0.56 -16.19
C ALA A 389 4.60 -0.89 -15.86
N VAL A 390 5.28 -1.45 -14.86
CA VAL A 390 5.00 -2.77 -14.29
C VAL A 390 4.83 -2.62 -12.79
N SER A 391 3.67 -2.99 -12.27
CA SER A 391 3.29 -2.73 -10.88
C SER A 391 2.74 -3.95 -10.13
N ASP A 392 2.31 -4.99 -10.84
CA ASP A 392 1.49 -6.06 -10.25
C ASP A 392 1.91 -7.50 -10.59
N GLY A 393 2.84 -7.71 -11.53
CA GLY A 393 3.19 -9.04 -12.02
C GLY A 393 4.66 -9.22 -12.36
N ARG A 394 5.12 -10.47 -12.30
CA ARG A 394 6.46 -10.93 -12.68
C ARG A 394 6.54 -11.33 -14.15
N ASP A 395 7.77 -11.44 -14.63
CA ASP A 395 8.11 -11.86 -16.00
C ASP A 395 7.61 -13.28 -16.33
N ASP A 396 7.47 -14.15 -15.32
CA ASP A 396 6.97 -15.52 -15.43
C ASP A 396 5.42 -15.61 -15.35
N GLY A 397 4.73 -14.47 -15.33
CA GLY A 397 3.28 -14.39 -15.23
C GLY A 397 2.72 -14.51 -13.81
N GLN A 398 3.56 -14.70 -12.78
CA GLN A 398 3.06 -14.70 -11.40
C GLN A 398 2.60 -13.30 -10.98
N VAL A 399 1.40 -13.24 -10.42
CA VAL A 399 0.78 -12.04 -9.87
C VAL A 399 1.35 -11.78 -8.48
N VAL A 400 1.92 -10.59 -8.30
CA VAL A 400 2.45 -10.09 -7.04
C VAL A 400 1.34 -9.46 -6.21
N SER A 401 0.46 -8.67 -6.84
CA SER A 401 -0.65 -7.94 -6.20
C SER A 401 -1.86 -7.82 -7.14
N GLY A 402 -2.02 -6.68 -7.80
CA GLY A 402 -3.07 -6.37 -8.77
C GLY A 402 -2.95 -4.91 -9.22
N VAL A 403 -3.58 -4.57 -10.34
CA VAL A 403 -3.56 -3.20 -10.89
C VAL A 403 -4.18 -2.16 -9.95
N GLY A 404 -5.20 -2.55 -9.17
CA GLY A 404 -5.99 -1.63 -8.34
C GLY A 404 -6.54 -0.48 -9.18
N GLY A 405 -6.56 0.73 -8.63
CA GLY A 405 -6.92 1.94 -9.37
C GLY A 405 -5.78 2.65 -10.09
N GLN A 406 -4.58 2.07 -10.16
CA GLN A 406 -3.45 2.75 -10.78
C GLN A 406 -3.79 3.19 -12.21
N PHE A 407 -4.29 2.27 -13.04
CA PHE A 407 -4.72 2.58 -14.40
C PHE A 407 -5.80 3.67 -14.44
N ASN A 408 -6.75 3.62 -13.50
CA ASN A 408 -7.83 4.58 -13.43
C ASN A 408 -7.33 6.02 -13.19
N PHE A 409 -6.36 6.21 -12.31
CA PHE A 409 -5.78 7.53 -12.08
C PHE A 409 -4.91 8.03 -13.25
N PHE A 410 -4.26 7.13 -13.99
CA PHE A 410 -3.60 7.49 -15.25
C PHE A 410 -4.63 7.97 -16.29
N GLU A 411 -5.75 7.27 -16.44
CA GLU A 411 -6.83 7.68 -17.35
C GLU A 411 -7.37 9.08 -17.00
N GLN A 412 -7.66 9.30 -15.71
CA GLN A 412 -8.09 10.61 -15.22
C GLN A 412 -7.05 11.72 -15.44
N ALA A 413 -5.75 11.44 -15.25
CA ALA A 413 -4.69 12.41 -15.47
C ALA A 413 -4.60 12.92 -16.91
N PHE A 414 -5.06 12.12 -17.88
CA PHE A 414 -5.12 12.50 -19.28
C PHE A 414 -6.44 13.17 -19.64
N ALA A 415 -7.51 12.87 -18.91
CA ALA A 415 -8.82 13.48 -19.11
C ALA A 415 -8.97 14.87 -18.43
N LEU A 416 -8.28 15.12 -17.32
CA LEU A 416 -8.38 16.34 -16.53
C LEU A 416 -7.36 17.41 -16.96
N ASP A 417 -7.82 18.66 -17.02
CA ASP A 417 -6.95 19.78 -17.37
C ASP A 417 -5.90 20.05 -16.28
N GLY A 418 -4.66 20.27 -16.71
CA GLY A 418 -3.51 20.49 -15.84
C GLY A 418 -3.17 19.31 -14.91
N ALA A 419 -3.80 18.13 -15.06
CA ALA A 419 -3.54 16.97 -14.22
C ALA A 419 -2.32 16.15 -14.70
N ARG A 420 -1.62 15.51 -13.75
CA ARG A 420 -0.45 14.65 -14.00
C ARG A 420 -0.52 13.39 -13.14
N CYS A 421 -0.14 12.26 -13.72
CA CYS A 421 0.18 11.05 -12.99
C CYS A 421 1.70 10.98 -12.76
N ILE A 422 2.08 10.74 -11.51
CA ILE A 422 3.47 10.68 -11.06
C ILE A 422 3.75 9.24 -10.65
N LEU A 423 4.65 8.59 -11.37
CA LEU A 423 5.06 7.23 -11.10
C LEU A 423 6.40 7.20 -10.40
N THR A 424 6.42 6.75 -9.15
CA THR A 424 7.63 6.65 -8.33
C THR A 424 8.18 5.23 -8.32
N LEU A 425 9.50 5.08 -8.43
CA LEU A 425 10.19 3.81 -8.23
C LEU A 425 11.66 4.05 -7.86
N PRO A 426 12.24 3.29 -6.93
CA PRO A 426 13.69 3.28 -6.75
C PRO A 426 14.36 2.93 -8.09
N ALA A 427 15.51 3.52 -8.43
CA ALA A 427 16.19 3.24 -9.69
C ALA A 427 16.77 1.81 -9.74
N THR A 428 16.99 1.19 -8.58
CA THR A 428 17.53 -0.17 -8.44
C THR A 428 16.78 -1.01 -7.41
N ARG A 429 16.99 -2.33 -7.46
CA ARG A 429 16.53 -3.29 -6.45
C ARG A 429 17.54 -4.41 -6.25
N GLU A 430 17.60 -4.96 -5.04
CA GLU A 430 18.36 -6.19 -4.78
C GLU A 430 17.48 -7.41 -5.11
N GLY A 431 17.90 -8.21 -6.08
CA GLY A 431 17.27 -9.47 -6.48
C GLY A 431 18.05 -10.70 -6.00
N SER A 432 17.54 -11.89 -6.30
CA SER A 432 18.26 -13.16 -6.07
C SER A 432 19.59 -13.24 -6.83
N ALA A 433 19.63 -12.66 -8.04
CA ALA A 433 20.82 -12.55 -8.88
C ALA A 433 21.70 -11.31 -8.56
N GLY A 434 21.44 -10.62 -7.45
CA GLY A 434 22.15 -9.40 -7.06
C GLY A 434 21.42 -8.12 -7.47
N LEU A 435 22.16 -7.02 -7.54
CA LEU A 435 21.62 -5.70 -7.84
C LEU A 435 21.12 -5.62 -9.28
N ASN A 436 19.97 -4.96 -9.45
CA ASN A 436 19.24 -4.89 -10.71
C ASN A 436 18.66 -3.49 -10.90
N SER A 437 18.63 -2.97 -12.13
CA SER A 437 17.88 -1.73 -12.41
C SER A 437 16.37 -1.97 -12.35
N ASN A 438 15.60 -0.96 -11.94
CA ASN A 438 14.15 -0.94 -12.12
C ASN A 438 13.73 -0.22 -13.41
N LEU A 439 14.66 0.49 -14.05
CA LEU A 439 14.53 0.93 -15.43
C LEU A 439 15.04 -0.20 -16.34
N ARG A 440 14.17 -0.71 -17.21
CA ARG A 440 14.44 -1.92 -18.00
C ARG A 440 14.37 -1.63 -19.48
N TRP A 441 15.15 -2.30 -20.31
CA TRP A 441 14.91 -2.22 -21.76
C TRP A 441 13.52 -2.78 -22.12
N ASN A 442 13.19 -3.98 -21.61
CA ASN A 442 11.92 -4.66 -21.79
C ASN A 442 11.53 -5.47 -20.53
N TYR A 443 10.27 -5.90 -20.45
CA TYR A 443 9.76 -6.80 -19.42
C TYR A 443 8.50 -7.55 -19.93
N GLY A 444 8.27 -8.77 -19.47
CA GLY A 444 7.18 -9.65 -19.93
C GLY A 444 5.79 -9.30 -19.40
N ASN A 445 5.69 -8.51 -18.33
CA ASN A 445 4.42 -8.00 -17.80
C ASN A 445 4.27 -6.49 -18.06
N THR A 446 3.03 -6.00 -18.17
CA THR A 446 2.72 -4.56 -18.34
C THR A 446 1.41 -4.23 -17.64
N THR A 447 1.46 -3.27 -16.73
CA THR A 447 0.29 -2.76 -16.01
C THR A 447 -0.23 -1.48 -16.66
N ILE A 448 0.66 -0.51 -16.90
CA ILE A 448 0.33 0.74 -17.59
C ILE A 448 1.01 0.75 -18.95
N PRO A 449 0.25 0.73 -20.06
CA PRO A 449 0.86 0.71 -21.38
C PRO A 449 1.50 2.06 -21.69
N ARG A 450 2.56 2.03 -22.50
CA ARG A 450 3.36 3.20 -22.87
C ARG A 450 2.60 4.40 -23.47
N HIS A 451 1.35 4.21 -23.87
CA HIS A 451 0.49 5.30 -24.36
C HIS A 451 0.10 6.27 -23.23
N TYR A 452 0.18 5.83 -21.97
CA TYR A 452 -0.03 6.65 -20.77
C TYR A 452 1.27 7.16 -20.13
N ARG A 453 2.36 7.29 -20.91
CA ARG A 453 3.61 7.91 -20.46
C ARG A 453 3.33 9.30 -19.89
N ASP A 454 3.74 9.52 -18.65
CA ASP A 454 3.58 10.81 -17.98
C ASP A 454 4.84 11.17 -17.19
N VAL A 455 4.79 11.26 -15.85
CA VAL A 455 5.97 11.58 -15.04
C VAL A 455 6.51 10.30 -14.40
N VAL A 456 7.82 10.09 -14.50
CA VAL A 456 8.54 9.05 -13.75
C VAL A 456 9.54 9.72 -12.81
N VAL A 457 9.57 9.27 -11.56
CA VAL A 457 10.45 9.81 -10.51
C VAL A 457 11.25 8.68 -9.87
N THR A 458 12.57 8.83 -9.87
CA THR A 458 13.50 8.02 -9.06
C THR A 458 14.15 8.91 -8.02
N GLU A 459 14.97 8.34 -7.13
CA GLU A 459 15.82 9.08 -6.19
C GLU A 459 16.74 10.10 -6.90
N TYR A 460 17.01 9.88 -8.19
CA TYR A 460 17.91 10.71 -9.00
C TYR A 460 17.21 11.82 -9.78
N GLY A 461 15.88 11.94 -9.73
CA GLY A 461 15.17 13.07 -10.32
C GLY A 461 13.91 12.69 -11.07
N ILE A 462 13.51 13.57 -11.99
CA ILE A 462 12.21 13.52 -12.67
C ILE A 462 12.42 13.39 -14.18
N ALA A 463 11.76 12.40 -14.79
CA ALA A 463 11.59 12.30 -16.23
C ALA A 463 10.14 12.66 -16.60
N ASP A 464 9.95 13.82 -17.24
CA ASP A 464 8.69 14.17 -17.90
C ASP A 464 8.64 13.47 -19.27
N LEU A 465 7.67 12.60 -19.51
CA LEU A 465 7.55 11.77 -20.70
C LEU A 465 6.34 12.10 -21.57
N ARG A 466 5.42 12.94 -21.08
CA ARG A 466 4.14 13.20 -21.76
C ARG A 466 4.41 13.87 -23.12
N GLY A 467 3.87 13.29 -24.19
CA GLY A 467 4.02 13.81 -25.56
C GLY A 467 5.40 13.61 -26.19
N LYS A 468 6.35 12.96 -25.51
CA LYS A 468 7.70 12.72 -26.04
C LYS A 468 7.76 11.54 -27.01
N SER A 469 8.63 11.65 -28.00
CA SER A 469 9.00 10.52 -28.87
C SER A 469 9.69 9.39 -28.09
N ASP A 470 9.82 8.21 -28.70
CA ASP A 470 10.55 7.09 -28.08
C ASP A 470 11.99 7.49 -27.73
N ALA A 471 12.70 8.19 -28.62
CA ALA A 471 14.09 8.61 -28.39
C ALA A 471 14.21 9.60 -27.22
N GLU A 472 13.31 10.58 -27.14
CA GLU A 472 13.28 11.55 -26.04
C GLU A 472 12.85 10.91 -24.71
N THR A 473 11.93 9.94 -24.77
CA THR A 473 11.51 9.15 -23.59
C THR A 473 12.70 8.36 -23.03
N ILE A 474 13.41 7.63 -23.90
CA ILE A 474 14.61 6.86 -23.52
C ILE A 474 15.66 7.79 -22.93
N ALA A 475 15.94 8.92 -23.60
CA ALA A 475 16.92 9.89 -23.14
C ALA A 475 16.57 10.50 -21.77
N ALA A 476 15.28 10.73 -21.49
CA ALA A 476 14.82 11.24 -20.20
C ALA A 476 14.92 10.17 -19.09
N LEU A 477 14.55 8.92 -19.38
CA LEU A 477 14.65 7.82 -18.42
C LEU A 477 16.10 7.46 -18.08
N LEU A 478 17.01 7.48 -19.07
CA LEU A 478 18.44 7.26 -18.82
C LEU A 478 19.04 8.31 -17.87
N GLN A 479 18.56 9.55 -17.92
CA GLN A 479 19.02 10.62 -17.03
C GLN A 479 18.62 10.45 -15.56
N ILE A 480 17.62 9.62 -15.27
CA ILE A 480 17.19 9.29 -13.90
C ILE A 480 17.48 7.82 -13.54
N ALA A 481 18.23 7.11 -14.40
CA ALA A 481 18.74 5.78 -14.12
C ALA A 481 19.96 5.84 -13.20
N ASP A 482 20.19 4.76 -12.47
CA ASP A 482 21.42 4.58 -11.71
C ASP A 482 22.63 4.42 -12.64
N SER A 483 23.71 5.13 -12.35
CA SER A 483 24.91 5.17 -13.20
C SER A 483 25.51 3.81 -13.49
N ARG A 484 25.33 2.82 -12.60
CA ARG A 484 25.84 1.46 -12.78
C ARG A 484 25.16 0.71 -13.93
N PHE A 485 23.98 1.16 -14.38
CA PHE A 485 23.18 0.51 -15.42
C PHE A 485 22.95 1.37 -16.66
N GLN A 486 23.29 2.66 -16.63
CA GLN A 486 23.08 3.59 -17.74
C GLN A 486 23.72 3.12 -19.05
N GLY A 487 24.96 2.61 -19.00
CA GLY A 487 25.69 2.16 -20.20
C GLY A 487 25.00 1.00 -20.92
N GLU A 488 24.65 -0.07 -20.20
CA GLU A 488 23.95 -1.23 -20.76
C GLU A 488 22.58 -0.83 -21.38
N LEU A 489 21.84 0.04 -20.68
CA LEU A 489 20.55 0.53 -21.13
C LEU A 489 20.66 1.41 -22.38
N GLU A 490 21.68 2.28 -22.45
CA GLU A 490 21.98 3.12 -23.61
C GLU A 490 22.35 2.26 -24.83
N ASP A 491 23.22 1.26 -24.65
CA ASP A 491 23.67 0.37 -25.70
C ASP A 491 22.51 -0.47 -26.26
N ALA A 492 21.63 -0.99 -25.40
CA ALA A 492 20.42 -1.70 -25.82
C ALA A 492 19.52 -0.80 -26.68
N ALA A 493 19.31 0.46 -26.27
CA ALA A 493 18.47 1.40 -27.00
C ALA A 493 19.06 1.81 -28.36
N LYS A 494 20.38 2.02 -28.43
CA LYS A 494 21.09 2.32 -29.68
C LYS A 494 21.07 1.12 -30.64
N SER A 495 21.34 -0.08 -30.13
CA SER A 495 21.32 -1.31 -30.91
C SER A 495 19.95 -1.59 -31.54
N ALA A 496 18.87 -1.22 -30.83
CA ALA A 496 17.50 -1.32 -31.35
C ALA A 496 17.10 -0.17 -32.30
N GLY A 497 17.99 0.79 -32.58
CA GLY A 497 17.70 1.95 -33.41
C GLY A 497 16.70 2.95 -32.79
N LYS A 498 16.49 2.88 -31.46
CA LYS A 498 15.54 3.72 -30.73
C LYS A 498 16.19 4.96 -30.09
N LEU A 499 17.51 5.00 -30.05
CA LEU A 499 18.29 6.15 -29.59
C LEU A 499 19.39 6.47 -30.62
N PRO A 500 19.61 7.74 -31.00
CA PRO A 500 20.64 8.09 -31.96
C PRO A 500 22.05 7.66 -31.51
N ALA A 501 22.86 7.11 -32.41
CA ALA A 501 24.24 6.75 -32.11
C ALA A 501 25.10 7.95 -31.63
N SER A 502 24.75 9.16 -32.05
CA SER A 502 25.39 10.42 -31.63
C SER A 502 24.95 10.91 -30.24
N TRP A 503 23.82 10.42 -29.71
CA TRP A 503 23.34 10.83 -28.38
C TRP A 503 24.36 10.44 -27.31
N ARG A 504 24.50 11.30 -26.30
CA ARG A 504 25.38 11.11 -25.16
C ARG A 504 24.64 11.49 -23.89
N LEU A 505 24.77 10.66 -22.86
CA LEU A 505 24.25 10.97 -21.53
C LEU A 505 24.94 12.22 -20.96
N PRO A 506 24.16 13.21 -20.47
CA PRO A 506 24.72 14.41 -19.83
C PRO A 506 25.61 14.09 -18.63
N GLU A 507 26.70 14.86 -18.47
CA GLU A 507 27.66 14.69 -17.37
C GLU A 507 27.03 14.80 -15.98
N THR A 508 25.99 15.62 -15.84
CA THR A 508 25.25 15.76 -14.58
C THR A 508 24.56 14.46 -14.16
N ALA A 509 24.03 13.69 -15.11
CA ALA A 509 23.33 12.43 -14.86
C ALA A 509 24.28 11.23 -14.67
N ARG A 510 25.56 11.36 -15.02
CA ARG A 510 26.57 10.30 -14.82
C ARG A 510 26.92 10.08 -13.34
N ARG A 511 26.49 10.97 -12.46
CA ARG A 511 26.72 10.91 -11.00
C ARG A 511 25.49 10.47 -10.21
N ASN A 512 24.53 9.81 -10.87
CA ASN A 512 23.39 9.14 -10.24
C ASN A 512 23.84 7.89 -9.49
N THR A 513 24.48 8.07 -8.33
CA THR A 513 25.01 6.97 -7.52
C THR A 513 24.46 7.01 -6.09
N PRO A 514 24.43 5.87 -5.38
CA PRO A 514 24.03 5.83 -3.98
C PRO A 514 24.89 6.73 -3.08
N GLU A 515 26.17 6.91 -3.41
CA GLU A 515 27.08 7.78 -2.65
C GLU A 515 26.68 9.25 -2.79
N ALA A 516 26.27 9.70 -3.98
CA ALA A 516 25.78 11.05 -4.20
C ALA A 516 24.46 11.30 -3.45
N LEU A 517 23.55 10.31 -3.46
CA LEU A 517 22.30 10.34 -2.70
C LEU A 517 22.57 10.43 -1.19
N GLN A 518 23.47 9.58 -0.69
CA GLN A 518 23.86 9.56 0.72
C GLN A 518 24.48 10.90 1.12
N ALA A 519 25.40 11.46 0.32
CA ALA A 519 26.02 12.74 0.59
C ALA A 519 25.01 13.90 0.62
N TRP A 520 23.96 13.84 -0.20
CA TRP A 520 22.88 14.84 -0.22
C TRP A 520 21.99 14.78 1.02
N LEU A 521 21.51 13.59 1.39
CA LEU A 521 20.44 13.47 2.38
C LEU A 521 20.89 13.13 3.80
N SER A 522 22.07 12.51 3.99
CA SER A 522 22.58 12.19 5.34
C SER A 522 22.66 13.40 6.27
N PRO A 523 23.10 14.59 5.82
CA PRO A 523 23.14 15.78 6.68
C PRO A 523 21.79 16.19 7.25
N HIS A 524 20.69 15.73 6.65
CA HIS A 524 19.32 16.08 7.04
C HIS A 524 18.56 14.91 7.69
N ARG A 525 19.18 13.72 7.80
CA ARG A 525 18.52 12.47 8.20
C ARG A 525 17.88 12.55 9.58
N ASP A 526 18.60 13.08 10.56
CA ASP A 526 18.18 13.04 11.96
C ASP A 526 17.15 14.13 12.30
N GLU A 527 17.21 15.28 11.63
CA GLU A 527 16.36 16.44 11.96
C GLU A 527 15.14 16.58 11.05
N LEU A 528 15.31 16.38 9.74
CA LEU A 528 14.28 16.71 8.74
C LEU A 528 13.75 15.50 7.98
N LEU A 529 14.48 14.39 7.89
CA LEU A 529 14.10 13.22 7.07
C LEU A 529 13.98 11.93 7.89
N PRO A 530 13.08 11.90 8.90
CA PRO A 530 12.96 10.77 9.82
C PRO A 530 12.58 9.47 9.11
N SER A 531 12.96 8.34 9.70
CA SER A 531 12.57 7.01 9.19
C SER A 531 11.08 6.73 9.36
N PHE A 532 10.41 7.38 10.31
CA PHE A 532 8.99 7.19 10.59
C PHE A 532 8.31 8.56 10.77
N PRO A 533 7.99 9.28 9.67
CA PRO A 533 7.47 10.64 9.74
C PRO A 533 6.20 10.81 10.58
N PHE A 534 5.35 9.78 10.62
CA PHE A 534 4.07 9.77 11.34
C PHE A 534 4.06 8.81 12.53
N GLY A 535 5.24 8.44 13.03
CA GLY A 535 5.37 7.50 14.14
C GLY A 535 5.35 6.03 13.70
N THR A 536 5.44 5.14 14.68
CA THR A 536 5.50 3.70 14.44
C THR A 536 5.11 2.92 15.70
N ASP A 537 4.53 1.74 15.50
CA ASP A 537 4.27 0.80 16.58
C ASP A 537 5.55 0.16 17.12
N PHE A 538 6.70 0.26 16.46
CA PHE A 538 7.95 -0.34 16.95
C PHE A 538 8.50 0.36 18.20
N THR A 539 8.95 -0.42 19.19
CA THR A 539 9.70 0.14 20.34
C THR A 539 11.05 0.70 19.89
N GLU A 540 11.71 1.50 20.72
CA GLU A 540 13.05 2.02 20.41
C GLU A 540 14.05 0.91 20.04
N ILE A 541 14.05 -0.18 20.81
CA ILE A 541 14.88 -1.36 20.56
C ILE A 541 14.52 -2.01 19.22
N GLU A 542 13.24 -2.15 18.90
CA GLU A 542 12.81 -2.77 17.64
C GLU A 542 13.14 -1.91 16.42
N ARG A 543 13.00 -0.58 16.53
CA ARG A 543 13.43 0.37 15.49
C ARG A 543 14.91 0.22 15.19
N ARG A 544 15.75 0.00 16.21
CA ARG A 544 17.18 -0.27 16.08
C ARG A 544 17.48 -1.66 15.50
N LEU A 545 16.68 -2.66 15.86
CA LEU A 545 16.83 -4.02 15.36
C LEU A 545 16.48 -4.18 13.88
N LEU A 546 15.48 -3.45 13.36
CA LEU A 546 15.04 -3.56 11.96
C LEU A 546 16.17 -3.46 10.92
N PRO A 547 16.98 -2.38 10.88
CA PRO A 547 18.07 -2.26 9.90
C PRO A 547 19.17 -3.30 10.15
N ALA A 548 19.47 -3.62 11.41
CA ALA A 548 20.46 -4.63 11.77
C ALA A 548 20.05 -6.03 11.29
N LEU A 549 18.77 -6.40 11.46
CA LEU A 549 18.20 -7.66 10.98
C LEU A 549 18.17 -7.72 9.45
N GLY A 550 17.86 -6.61 8.78
CA GLY A 550 17.96 -6.50 7.32
C GLY A 550 19.38 -6.78 6.83
N LYS A 551 20.38 -6.13 7.45
CA LYS A 551 21.80 -6.32 7.12
C LYS A 551 22.27 -7.75 7.39
N LEU A 552 21.84 -8.33 8.52
CA LEU A 552 22.14 -9.72 8.87
C LEU A 552 21.52 -10.68 7.84
N ARG A 553 20.27 -10.48 7.44
CA ARG A 553 19.58 -11.30 6.42
C ARG A 553 20.30 -11.26 5.07
N SER A 554 20.77 -10.09 4.66
CA SER A 554 21.57 -9.95 3.43
C SER A 554 22.93 -10.64 3.57
N ALA A 555 23.59 -10.51 4.72
CA ALA A 555 24.87 -11.15 4.98
C ALA A 555 24.78 -12.67 5.08
N LEU A 556 23.66 -13.24 5.57
CA LEU A 556 23.44 -14.70 5.61
C LEU A 556 23.52 -15.34 4.22
N LYS A 557 23.24 -14.59 3.14
CA LYS A 557 23.38 -15.06 1.76
C LYS A 557 24.82 -15.02 1.23
N ARG A 558 25.74 -14.32 1.92
CA ARG A 558 27.13 -14.08 1.48
C ARG A 558 28.11 -14.36 2.62
N LYS A 559 28.74 -15.54 2.62
CA LYS A 559 29.69 -15.99 3.67
C LYS A 559 30.73 -14.93 4.11
N PRO A 560 31.37 -14.15 3.20
CA PRO A 560 32.34 -13.14 3.61
C PRO A 560 31.70 -11.98 4.41
N GLU A 561 30.50 -11.55 4.03
CA GLU A 561 29.79 -10.48 4.73
C GLU A 561 29.32 -10.92 6.11
N LEU A 562 28.87 -12.18 6.24
CA LEU A 562 28.54 -12.75 7.54
C LEU A 562 29.75 -12.79 8.46
N LEU A 563 30.93 -13.19 7.95
CA LEU A 563 32.17 -13.20 8.73
C LEU A 563 32.56 -11.78 9.16
N LYS A 564 32.43 -10.78 8.28
CA LYS A 564 32.65 -9.37 8.64
C LYS A 564 31.75 -8.91 9.77
N LEU A 565 30.47 -9.29 9.78
CA LEU A 565 29.57 -8.97 10.88
C LEU A 565 29.99 -9.68 12.18
N VAL A 566 30.31 -10.97 12.13
CA VAL A 566 30.78 -11.70 13.33
C VAL A 566 32.05 -11.08 13.92
N LEU A 567 33.03 -10.74 13.07
CA LEU A 567 34.27 -10.07 13.51
C LEU A 567 33.99 -8.67 14.06
N GLY A 568 33.12 -7.89 13.40
CA GLY A 568 32.69 -6.58 13.89
C GLY A 568 31.98 -6.65 15.26
N GLY A 569 31.25 -7.74 15.52
CA GLY A 569 30.68 -8.02 16.84
C GLY A 569 31.71 -8.40 17.90
N TRP A 570 32.89 -8.87 17.50
CA TRP A 570 33.97 -9.24 18.43
C TRP A 570 34.88 -8.05 18.74
N PHE A 571 35.24 -7.26 17.72
CA PHE A 571 36.27 -6.24 17.82
C PHE A 571 35.75 -4.80 17.71
N GLY A 572 34.50 -4.60 17.28
CA GLY A 572 33.91 -3.27 17.18
C GLY A 572 33.58 -2.65 18.53
N HIS A 573 33.48 -1.32 18.56
CA HIS A 573 33.03 -0.60 19.75
C HIS A 573 31.54 -0.88 20.01
N PRO A 574 31.15 -1.21 21.25
CA PRO A 574 29.75 -1.38 21.61
C PRO A 574 28.95 -0.09 21.36
N VAL A 575 27.73 -0.25 20.86
CA VAL A 575 26.75 0.84 20.74
C VAL A 575 25.71 0.73 21.85
N ALA A 576 25.03 1.84 22.15
CA ALA A 576 24.01 1.88 23.20
C ALA A 576 22.90 0.85 22.94
N GLN A 577 22.34 0.28 24.00
CA GLN A 577 21.23 -0.68 23.98
C GLN A 577 21.49 -2.02 23.23
N GLU A 578 22.77 -2.42 23.06
CA GLU A 578 23.11 -3.72 22.45
C GLU A 578 22.58 -4.93 23.23
N ASP A 579 22.62 -4.86 24.56
CA ASP A 579 22.26 -5.98 25.42
C ASP A 579 20.73 -6.14 25.47
N GLU A 580 19.98 -5.04 25.50
CA GLU A 580 18.53 -4.99 25.38
C GLU A 580 18.06 -5.49 24.00
N ALA A 581 18.81 -5.20 22.94
CA ALA A 581 18.55 -5.74 21.60
C ALA A 581 18.77 -7.25 21.51
N LEU A 582 19.77 -7.78 22.21
CA LEU A 582 20.00 -9.22 22.34
C LEU A 582 18.93 -9.88 23.20
N GLU A 583 18.52 -9.25 24.30
CA GLU A 583 17.45 -9.73 25.16
C GLU A 583 16.14 -9.83 24.38
N ARG A 584 15.83 -8.79 23.59
CA ARG A 584 14.64 -8.77 22.73
C ARG A 584 14.60 -9.91 21.71
N LEU A 585 15.74 -10.48 21.33
CA LEU A 585 15.85 -11.63 20.42
C LEU A 585 16.15 -12.95 21.14
N ASP A 586 16.17 -12.95 22.48
CA ASP A 586 16.53 -14.11 23.31
C ASP A 586 17.92 -14.67 22.95
N LEU A 587 18.90 -13.76 22.88
CA LEU A 587 20.30 -14.04 22.52
C LEU A 587 21.30 -13.59 23.60
N THR A 588 20.82 -13.25 24.80
CA THR A 588 21.65 -12.90 25.96
C THR A 588 22.42 -14.10 26.51
N HIS A 589 21.78 -15.28 26.54
CA HIS A 589 22.36 -16.52 27.05
C HIS A 589 22.35 -17.63 25.99
N PRO A 590 23.21 -17.54 24.96
CA PRO A 590 23.20 -18.49 23.85
C PRO A 590 23.61 -19.90 24.31
N ALA A 591 22.70 -20.86 24.11
CA ALA A 591 22.84 -22.24 24.59
C ALA A 591 23.83 -23.08 23.75
N GLY A 592 24.24 -22.59 22.57
CA GLY A 592 25.15 -23.30 21.67
C GLY A 592 26.01 -22.41 20.77
N ILE A 593 26.93 -23.04 20.02
CA ILE A 593 27.89 -22.35 19.13
C ILE A 593 27.16 -21.52 18.06
N ARG A 594 26.06 -22.05 17.49
CA ARG A 594 25.26 -21.36 16.47
C ARG A 594 24.62 -20.08 17.01
N GLU A 595 24.10 -20.11 18.23
CA GLU A 595 23.49 -18.94 18.86
C GLU A 595 24.55 -17.91 19.27
N ARG A 596 25.72 -18.35 19.75
CA ARG A 596 26.86 -17.46 20.02
C ARG A 596 27.31 -16.72 18.77
N LEU A 597 27.41 -17.42 17.64
CA LEU A 597 27.73 -16.79 16.36
C LEU A 597 26.63 -15.83 15.90
N SER A 598 25.36 -16.16 16.13
CA SER A 598 24.21 -15.32 15.78
C SER A 598 24.17 -14.04 16.62
N ALA A 599 24.37 -14.15 17.93
CA ALA A 599 24.47 -13.02 18.86
C ALA A 599 25.62 -12.07 18.45
N ARG A 600 26.78 -12.62 18.06
CA ARG A 600 27.91 -11.81 17.58
C ARG A 600 27.64 -11.16 16.23
N ALA A 601 27.06 -11.89 15.28
CA ALA A 601 26.69 -11.32 14.00
C ALA A 601 25.66 -10.19 14.17
N LEU A 602 24.71 -10.33 15.10
CA LEU A 602 23.76 -9.28 15.46
C LEU A 602 24.45 -8.06 16.05
N ARG A 603 25.34 -8.22 17.05
CA ARG A 603 26.13 -7.09 17.60
C ARG A 603 26.90 -6.36 16.49
N GLY A 604 27.56 -7.11 15.61
CA GLY A 604 28.26 -6.52 14.48
C GLY A 604 27.35 -5.83 13.47
N ALA A 605 26.11 -6.31 13.29
CA ALA A 605 25.11 -5.65 12.46
C ALA A 605 24.63 -4.34 13.12
N LEU A 606 24.26 -4.36 14.40
CA LEU A 606 23.85 -3.20 15.19
C LEU A 606 24.90 -2.09 15.13
N ARG A 607 26.17 -2.41 15.38
CA ARG A 607 27.29 -1.45 15.31
C ARG A 607 27.50 -0.85 13.92
N LYS A 608 27.11 -1.56 12.87
CA LYS A 608 27.22 -1.13 11.48
C LYS A 608 26.01 -0.37 10.98
N THR A 609 24.94 -0.30 11.76
CA THR A 609 23.68 0.38 11.43
C THR A 609 23.30 1.45 12.46
N ALA A 610 24.14 1.62 13.48
CA ALA A 610 24.01 2.64 14.50
C ALA A 610 24.46 4.01 13.99
#